data_AF-A0A5J4PFK5-F1
#
_entry.id   AF-A0A5J4PFK5-F1
#
_cell.length_a   1.000
_cell.length_b   1.000
_cell.length_c   1.000
_cell.angle_alpha   90.00
_cell.angle_beta   90.00
_cell.angle_gamma   90.00
#
_symmetry.space_group_name_H-M   'P 1'
#
loop_
_entity.id
_entity.type
_entity.pdbx_description
1 polymer ?
#
loop_
_entity_poly.entity_id
_entity_poly.type
_entity_poly.pdbx_seq_one_letter_code
_entity_poly.pdbx_strand_id
1 'polypeptide(L)'
;MNEEYINNVKELINRQESEAVKEQLANLHPADIAELCNELNAEEARFVYCLLDNETAADVLIEVDEDVRKEFLEVLPSETIAKQFVDYMDTDDAVDLMRELDEDKQ
;
A
#
# COMPACT_ATOMS: atom_id res chain seq x y z
N MET A 1 15.00 4.39 -2.25
CA MET A 1 14.79 4.86 -3.64
C MET A 1 15.36 6.27 -3.81
N ASN A 2 15.59 6.72 -5.05
CA ASN A 2 16.00 8.11 -5.31
C ASN A 2 14.77 9.02 -5.48
N GLU A 3 14.85 10.26 -4.99
CA GLU A 3 13.75 11.25 -5.08
C GLU A 3 13.27 11.51 -6.52
N GLU A 4 14.17 11.45 -7.51
CA GLU A 4 13.82 11.61 -8.93
C GLU A 4 12.83 10.53 -9.41
N TYR A 5 13.00 9.29 -8.94
CA TYR A 5 12.13 8.18 -9.29
C TYR A 5 10.73 8.35 -8.69
N ILE A 6 10.68 8.71 -7.40
CA ILE A 6 9.42 8.93 -6.67
C ILE A 6 8.62 10.06 -7.33
N ASN A 7 9.30 11.16 -7.70
CA ASN A 7 8.67 12.27 -8.41
C ASN A 7 8.15 11.86 -9.80
N ASN A 8 8.86 10.99 -10.50
CA ASN A 8 8.39 10.45 -11.78
C ASN A 8 7.11 9.62 -11.61
N VAL A 9 7.07 8.73 -10.61
CA VAL A 9 5.88 7.92 -10.32
C VAL A 9 4.70 8.79 -9.90
N LYS A 10 4.93 9.80 -9.05
CA LYS A 10 3.90 10.80 -8.67
C LYS A 10 3.31 11.51 -9.89
N GLU A 11 4.12 11.92 -10.85
CA GLU A 11 3.64 12.52 -12.09
C GLU A 11 2.75 11.56 -12.89
N LEU A 12 3.12 10.28 -12.98
CA LEU A 12 2.33 9.26 -13.66
C LEU A 12 0.98 9.00 -12.96
N ILE A 13 0.98 8.95 -11.62
CA ILE A 13 -0.24 8.82 -10.80
C ILE A 13 -1.17 10.02 -11.03
N ASN A 14 -0.63 11.24 -11.00
CA ASN A 14 -1.41 12.47 -11.23
C ASN A 14 -2.02 12.54 -12.64
N ARG A 15 -1.36 11.92 -13.63
CA ARG A 15 -1.89 11.77 -14.99
C ARG A 15 -2.82 10.57 -15.17
N GLN A 16 -3.04 9.80 -14.12
CA GLN A 16 -3.82 8.56 -14.10
C GLN A 16 -3.33 7.51 -15.11
N GLU A 17 -2.03 7.51 -15.41
CA GLU A 17 -1.40 6.54 -16.33
C GLU A 17 -1.20 5.19 -15.65
N SER A 18 -2.31 4.51 -15.35
CA SER A 18 -2.37 3.27 -14.56
C SER A 18 -1.48 2.16 -15.13
N GLU A 19 -1.41 2.03 -16.45
CA GLU A 19 -0.54 1.03 -17.11
C GLU A 19 0.93 1.34 -16.88
N ALA A 20 1.35 2.60 -17.07
CA ALA A 20 2.73 3.01 -16.86
C ALA A 20 3.16 2.85 -15.39
N VAL A 21 2.28 3.24 -14.45
CA VAL A 21 2.52 3.02 -13.01
C VAL A 21 2.65 1.53 -12.72
N LYS A 22 1.75 0.70 -13.25
CA LYS A 22 1.82 -0.76 -13.05
C LYS A 22 3.11 -1.37 -13.59
N GLU A 23 3.60 -0.92 -14.75
CA GLU A 23 4.88 -1.36 -15.30
C GLU A 23 6.07 -0.99 -14.41
N GLN A 24 6.03 0.20 -13.78
CA GLN A 24 7.05 0.59 -12.80
C GLN A 24 7.03 -0.33 -11.57
N LEU A 25 5.83 -0.62 -11.04
CA LEU A 25 5.65 -1.43 -9.85
C LEU A 25 6.00 -2.91 -10.07
N ALA A 26 5.77 -3.45 -11.28
CA ALA A 26 5.92 -4.87 -11.56
C ALA A 26 7.33 -5.45 -11.35
N ASN A 27 8.37 -4.60 -11.29
CA ASN A 27 9.76 -5.03 -11.07
C ASN A 27 10.27 -4.68 -9.66
N LEU A 28 9.44 -4.10 -8.80
CA LEU A 28 9.81 -3.70 -7.45
C LEU A 28 9.49 -4.79 -6.44
N HIS A 29 10.28 -4.87 -5.37
CA HIS A 29 9.93 -5.70 -4.22
C HIS A 29 8.82 -5.03 -3.40
N PRO A 30 8.04 -5.80 -2.61
CA PRO A 30 7.01 -5.23 -1.73
C PRO A 30 7.55 -4.12 -0.81
N ALA A 31 8.73 -4.29 -0.23
CA ALA A 31 9.38 -3.26 0.60
C ALA A 31 9.72 -1.98 -0.18
N ASP A 32 10.12 -2.09 -1.45
CA ASP A 32 10.37 -0.94 -2.31
C ASP A 32 9.07 -0.19 -2.63
N ILE A 33 7.98 -0.92 -2.85
CA ILE A 33 6.65 -0.34 -3.09
C ILE A 33 6.12 0.32 -1.81
N ALA A 34 6.37 -0.28 -0.65
CA ALA A 34 6.04 0.31 0.64
C ALA A 34 6.79 1.63 0.88
N GLU A 35 8.09 1.67 0.59
CA GLU A 35 8.88 2.92 0.66
C GLU A 35 8.32 4.01 -0.27
N LEU A 36 7.88 3.63 -1.47
CA LEU A 36 7.17 4.54 -2.37
C LEU A 36 5.85 5.02 -1.74
N CYS A 37 5.03 4.12 -1.20
CA CYS A 37 3.77 4.45 -0.53
C CYS A 37 3.95 5.40 0.65
N ASN A 38 5.04 5.27 1.42
CA ASN A 38 5.34 6.14 2.57
C ASN A 38 5.58 7.61 2.14
N GLU A 39 6.00 7.81 0.90
CA GLU A 39 6.24 9.14 0.33
C GLU A 39 5.02 9.69 -0.44
N LEU A 40 3.96 8.90 -0.61
CA LEU A 40 2.71 9.27 -1.27
C LEU A 40 1.66 9.73 -0.26
N ASN A 41 0.69 10.51 -0.70
CA ASN A 41 -0.50 10.76 0.13
C ASN A 41 -1.45 9.56 0.11
N ALA A 42 -2.42 9.51 1.04
CA ALA A 42 -3.34 8.38 1.19
C ALA A 42 -4.10 8.02 -0.12
N GLU A 43 -4.52 9.01 -0.92
CA GLU A 43 -5.23 8.75 -2.19
C GLU A 43 -4.30 8.19 -3.27
N GLU A 44 -3.07 8.70 -3.36
CA GLU A 44 -2.03 8.21 -4.28
C GLU A 44 -1.58 6.79 -3.91
N ALA A 45 -1.34 6.54 -2.61
CA ALA A 45 -1.01 5.21 -2.10
C ALA A 45 -2.14 4.22 -2.37
N ARG A 46 -3.41 4.62 -2.17
CA ARG A 46 -4.60 3.84 -2.54
C ARG A 46 -4.63 3.49 -4.02
N PHE A 47 -4.31 4.45 -4.88
CA PHE A 47 -4.23 4.22 -6.31
C PHE A 47 -3.16 3.18 -6.66
N VAL A 48 -1.93 3.35 -6.15
CA VAL A 48 -0.82 2.39 -6.34
C VAL A 48 -1.23 0.99 -5.86
N TYR A 49 -1.79 0.90 -4.66
CA TYR A 49 -2.21 -0.37 -4.07
C TYR A 49 -3.25 -1.11 -4.91
N CYS A 50 -4.21 -0.38 -5.49
CA CYS A 50 -5.24 -0.98 -6.34
C CYS A 50 -4.70 -1.52 -7.67
N LEU A 51 -3.46 -1.20 -8.05
CA LEU A 51 -2.81 -1.73 -9.25
C LEU A 51 -2.04 -3.02 -8.99
N LEU A 52 -1.75 -3.34 -7.73
CA LEU A 52 -1.03 -4.54 -7.30
C LEU A 52 -1.93 -5.78 -7.37
N ASP A 53 -1.32 -6.94 -7.57
CA ASP A 53 -1.97 -8.21 -7.27
C ASP A 53 -2.12 -8.41 -5.75
N ASN A 54 -3.04 -9.28 -5.34
CA ASN A 54 -3.38 -9.42 -3.92
C ASN A 54 -2.22 -9.93 -3.05
N GLU A 55 -1.36 -10.82 -3.59
CA GLU A 55 -0.21 -11.34 -2.83
C GLU A 55 0.75 -10.18 -2.52
N THR A 56 1.16 -9.45 -3.55
CA THR A 56 2.04 -8.28 -3.39
C THR A 56 1.40 -7.20 -2.52
N ALA A 57 0.08 -6.96 -2.67
CA ALA A 57 -0.63 -5.97 -1.88
C ALA A 57 -0.66 -6.30 -0.38
N ALA A 58 -0.76 -7.58 -0.02
CA ALA A 58 -0.68 -8.02 1.36
C ALA A 58 0.72 -7.79 1.94
N ASP A 59 1.77 -8.19 1.22
CA ASP A 59 3.16 -7.95 1.64
C ASP A 59 3.46 -6.45 1.79
N VAL A 60 3.04 -5.62 0.83
CA VAL A 60 3.23 -4.16 0.89
C VAL A 60 2.58 -3.59 2.14
N LEU A 61 1.38 -4.05 2.49
CA LEU A 61 0.66 -3.53 3.65
C LEU A 61 1.41 -3.77 4.98
N ILE A 62 2.15 -4.88 5.08
CA ILE A 62 2.97 -5.23 6.25
C ILE A 62 4.21 -4.33 6.34
N GLU A 63 4.77 -3.93 5.19
CA GLU A 63 6.03 -3.18 5.10
C GLU A 63 5.84 -1.65 5.15
N VAL A 64 4.65 -1.13 4.84
CA VAL A 64 4.33 0.32 4.90
C VAL A 64 4.42 0.84 6.34
N ASP A 65 4.96 2.04 6.55
CA ASP A 65 5.11 2.60 7.91
C ASP A 65 3.76 2.73 8.62
N GLU A 66 3.71 2.45 9.93
CA GLU A 66 2.46 2.39 10.73
C GLU A 66 1.56 3.62 10.54
N ASP A 67 2.12 4.83 10.63
CA ASP A 67 1.36 6.09 10.46
C ASP A 67 0.69 6.18 9.08
N VAL A 68 1.46 5.93 8.02
CA VAL A 68 0.97 5.97 6.64
C VAL A 68 -0.05 4.85 6.40
N ARG A 69 0.23 3.67 6.94
CA ARG A 69 -0.62 2.47 6.86
C ARG A 69 -2.00 2.75 7.45
N LYS A 70 -2.08 3.44 8.59
CA LYS A 70 -3.34 3.84 9.22
C LYS A 70 -4.14 4.76 8.30
N GLU A 71 -3.55 5.87 7.86
CA GLU A 71 -4.23 6.81 6.94
C GLU A 71 -4.70 6.12 5.65
N PHE A 72 -3.86 5.23 5.13
CA PHE A 72 -4.13 4.43 3.95
C PHE A 72 -5.29 3.43 4.16
N LEU A 73 -5.35 2.76 5.30
CA LEU A 73 -6.42 1.83 5.64
C LEU A 73 -7.76 2.54 5.90
N GLU A 74 -7.74 3.80 6.33
CA GLU A 74 -8.96 4.61 6.48
C GLU A 74 -9.63 4.93 5.13
N VAL A 75 -8.86 5.06 4.05
CA VAL A 75 -9.39 5.37 2.70
C VAL A 75 -9.70 4.11 1.89
N LEU A 76 -9.31 2.93 2.36
CA LEU A 76 -9.61 1.66 1.72
C LEU A 76 -11.01 1.12 2.10
N PRO A 77 -11.70 0.44 1.16
CA PRO A 77 -12.92 -0.28 1.51
C PRO A 77 -12.61 -1.40 2.51
N SER A 78 -13.39 -1.47 3.59
CA SER A 78 -13.22 -2.50 4.62
C SER A 78 -13.33 -3.93 4.08
N GLU A 79 -14.10 -4.15 3.01
CA GLU A 79 -14.18 -5.45 2.32
C GLU A 79 -12.85 -5.84 1.66
N THR A 80 -12.15 -4.87 1.06
CA THR A 80 -10.82 -5.10 0.48
C THR A 80 -9.84 -5.52 1.58
N ILE A 81 -9.82 -4.76 2.68
CA ILE A 81 -8.93 -5.02 3.83
C ILE A 81 -9.20 -6.43 4.39
N ALA A 82 -10.46 -6.74 4.68
CA ALA A 82 -10.86 -8.04 5.22
C ALA A 82 -10.45 -9.20 4.30
N LYS A 83 -10.61 -9.03 2.98
CA LYS A 83 -10.21 -10.04 2.00
C LYS A 83 -8.69 -10.26 2.03
N GLN A 84 -7.90 -9.18 2.08
CA GLN A 84 -6.44 -9.30 2.15
C GLN A 84 -5.99 -10.07 3.39
N PHE A 85 -6.59 -9.76 4.55
CA PHE A 85 -6.17 -10.37 5.81
C PHE A 85 -6.55 -11.85 5.90
N VAL A 86 -7.65 -12.25 5.24
CA VAL A 86 -8.15 -13.62 5.29
C VAL A 86 -7.51 -14.51 4.24
N ASP A 87 -7.34 -14.00 3.01
CA ASP A 87 -6.94 -14.81 1.87
C ASP A 87 -5.42 -14.76 1.58
N TYR A 88 -4.72 -13.68 1.95
CA TYR A 88 -3.36 -13.39 1.46
C TYR A 88 -2.34 -13.02 2.54
N MET A 89 -2.77 -12.86 3.80
CA MET A 89 -1.90 -12.51 4.91
C MET A 89 -1.78 -13.66 5.90
N ASP A 90 -0.60 -13.85 6.47
CA ASP A 90 -0.41 -14.79 7.56
C ASP A 90 -1.21 -14.36 8.79
N THR A 91 -1.65 -15.35 9.57
CA THR A 91 -2.53 -15.10 10.73
C THR A 91 -1.85 -14.23 11.79
N ASP A 92 -0.54 -14.40 12.00
CA ASP A 92 0.21 -13.57 12.95
C ASP A 92 0.29 -12.11 12.48
N ASP A 93 0.63 -11.86 11.21
CA ASP A 93 0.70 -10.50 10.65
C ASP A 93 -0.66 -9.80 10.64
N ALA A 94 -1.72 -10.52 10.26
CA ALA A 94 -3.08 -9.98 10.28
C ALA A 94 -3.54 -9.62 11.70
N VAL A 95 -3.15 -10.41 12.71
CA VAL A 95 -3.48 -10.14 14.11
C VAL A 95 -2.71 -8.93 14.63
N ASP A 96 -1.43 -8.78 14.31
CA ASP A 96 -0.64 -7.61 14.68
C ASP A 96 -1.25 -6.35 14.05
N LEU A 97 -1.56 -6.40 12.75
CA LEU A 97 -2.19 -5.27 12.06
C LEU A 97 -3.53 -4.85 12.66
N MET A 98 -4.37 -5.82 12.99
CA MET A 98 -5.67 -5.54 13.62
C MET A 98 -5.50 -4.87 14.98
N ARG A 99 -4.45 -5.19 15.75
CA ARG A 99 -4.17 -4.55 17.04
C ARG A 99 -3.73 -3.11 16.85
N GLU A 100 -2.83 -2.84 15.92
CA GLU A 100 -2.37 -1.48 15.58
C GLU A 100 -3.55 -0.54 15.25
N LEU A 101 -4.56 -1.06 14.54
CA LEU A 101 -5.77 -0.32 14.16
C LEU A 101 -6.78 -0.11 15.31
N ASP A 102 -6.80 -1.00 16.30
CA ASP A 102 -7.72 -0.93 17.44
C ASP A 102 -7.17 0.02 18.52
N GLU A 103 -5.84 0.00 18.74
CA GLU A 103 -5.14 0.85 19.71
C GLU A 103 -5.27 2.36 19.41
N ASP A 104 -5.41 2.74 18.14
CA ASP A 104 -5.58 4.15 17.73
C ASP A 104 -6.99 4.70 17.99
N LYS A 105 -7.99 3.81 18.14
CA LYS A 105 -9.40 4.19 18.36
C LYS A 105 -9.78 4.39 19.82
N GLN A 106 -8.82 4.26 20.75
CA GLN A 106 -9.03 4.40 22.20
C GLN A 106 -8.63 5.77 22.75
#